data_AF-A0ABD1K0R9-F1
#
_entry.id   AF-A0ABD1K0R9-F1
#
_cell.length_a   1.000
_cell.length_b   1.000
_cell.length_c   1.000
_cell.angle_alpha   90.00
_cell.angle_beta   90.00
_cell.angle_gamma   90.00
#
_symmetry.space_group_name_H-M   'P 1'
#
loop_
_entity.id
_entity.type
_entity.pdbx_description
1 polymer ?
#
loop_
_entity_poly.entity_id
_entity_poly.type
_entity_poly.pdbx_seq_one_letter_code
_entity_poly.pdbx_strand_id
1 'polypeptide(L)'
;MRKTRIQTTARVVCTAGPGDVECDVCTGRKLKAVKSCLECLLSYCDTHLKTHNEQRKHTVIDATGQLQERICSRHKKVFEIFCRTDQSCICYLCMVDDHKGHDTVTAAAERTDKQKQLGKSKMTLQQRIQEREEELQELRKAVETLKTSADRDG
;
A
#
# COMPACT_ATOMS: atom_id res chain seq x y z
N MET A 1 4.28 25.77 -53.03
CA MET A 1 4.97 25.03 -51.95
C MET A 1 4.05 24.96 -50.73
N ARG A 2 3.57 23.76 -50.38
CA ARG A 2 2.69 23.54 -49.23
C ARG A 2 3.54 23.48 -47.96
N LYS A 3 3.43 24.49 -47.08
CA LYS A 3 4.08 24.46 -45.76
C LYS A 3 3.17 23.70 -44.80
N THR A 4 3.51 22.44 -44.55
CA THR A 4 2.84 21.57 -43.58
C THR A 4 3.08 22.12 -42.18
N ARG A 5 1.99 22.51 -41.52
CA ARG A 5 1.96 22.97 -40.12
C ARG A 5 2.24 21.75 -39.23
N ILE A 6 3.45 21.67 -38.68
CA ILE A 6 3.79 20.68 -37.65
C ILE A 6 2.96 21.04 -36.42
N GLN A 7 1.98 20.19 -36.11
CA GLN A 7 1.15 20.32 -34.94
C GLN A 7 1.90 19.69 -33.77
N THR A 8 2.71 20.49 -33.08
CA THR A 8 3.40 20.07 -31.85
C THR A 8 2.35 19.97 -30.75
N THR A 9 1.92 18.75 -30.43
CA THR A 9 1.15 18.50 -29.22
C THR A 9 2.02 18.89 -28.02
N ALA A 10 1.60 19.89 -27.26
CA ALA A 10 2.27 20.29 -26.04
C ALA A 10 2.26 19.08 -25.10
N ARG A 11 3.43 18.46 -24.90
CA ARG A 11 3.63 17.40 -23.92
C ARG A 11 3.37 18.05 -22.56
N VAL A 12 2.21 17.76 -21.96
CA VAL A 12 1.83 18.32 -20.65
C VAL A 12 2.92 17.92 -19.66
N VAL A 13 3.72 18.89 -19.23
CA VAL A 13 4.73 18.68 -18.20
C VAL A 13 4.01 18.68 -16.86
N CYS A 14 3.68 17.49 -16.36
CA CYS A 14 3.06 17.32 -15.06
C CYS A 14 4.10 17.53 -13.95
N THR A 15 4.12 18.75 -13.42
CA THR A 15 4.90 19.10 -12.23
C THR A 15 4.33 18.40 -11.01
N ALA A 16 5.18 17.98 -10.06
CA ALA A 16 4.68 17.33 -8.85
C ALA A 16 3.84 18.31 -8.02
N GLY A 17 2.67 17.85 -7.56
CA GLY A 17 1.80 18.57 -6.63
C GLY A 17 1.83 17.98 -5.21
N PRO A 18 1.05 18.54 -4.27
CA PRO A 18 0.92 17.99 -2.92
C PRO A 18 0.49 16.52 -2.95
N GLY A 19 1.26 15.66 -2.28
CA GLY A 19 1.01 14.22 -2.22
C GLY A 19 1.58 13.41 -3.39
N ASP A 20 2.14 14.06 -4.42
CA ASP A 20 2.88 13.34 -5.45
C ASP A 20 4.29 12.95 -4.96
N VAL A 21 4.78 11.81 -5.45
CA VAL A 21 6.19 11.44 -5.31
C VAL A 21 6.98 12.24 -6.34
N GLU A 22 8.01 12.95 -5.89
CA GLU A 22 8.87 13.74 -6.77
C GLU A 22 9.91 12.87 -7.49
N CYS A 23 10.31 13.29 -8.68
CA CYS A 23 11.44 12.67 -9.37
C CYS A 23 12.77 13.13 -8.76
N ASP A 24 13.60 12.18 -8.33
CA ASP A 24 14.87 12.48 -7.68
C ASP A 24 15.90 13.09 -8.64
N VAL A 25 15.83 12.72 -9.93
CA VAL A 25 16.81 13.11 -10.95
C VAL A 25 16.59 14.52 -11.50
N CYS A 26 15.36 15.04 -11.46
CA CYS A 26 15.06 16.39 -11.96
C CYS A 26 15.90 17.45 -11.23
N THR A 27 16.62 18.28 -11.98
CA THR A 27 17.27 19.49 -11.45
C THR A 27 16.29 20.66 -11.54
N GLY A 28 16.09 21.39 -10.43
CA GLY A 28 15.10 22.47 -10.35
C GLY A 28 13.69 21.96 -10.06
N ARG A 29 12.70 22.41 -10.85
CA ARG A 29 11.28 22.05 -10.63
C ARG A 29 11.11 20.54 -10.78
N LYS A 30 10.63 19.89 -9.73
CA LYS A 30 10.43 18.45 -9.70
C LYS A 30 9.17 18.04 -10.47
N LEU A 31 9.31 17.02 -11.30
CA LEU A 31 8.20 16.37 -11.99
C LEU A 31 7.66 15.24 -11.14
N LYS A 32 6.38 14.89 -11.34
CA LYS A 32 5.79 13.72 -10.72
C LYS A 32 6.52 12.45 -11.17
N ALA A 33 6.97 11.64 -10.21
CA ALA A 33 7.51 10.33 -10.47
C ALA A 33 6.39 9.35 -10.83
N VAL A 34 6.68 8.48 -11.78
CA VAL A 34 5.77 7.42 -12.24
C VAL A 34 6.20 6.05 -11.72
N LYS A 35 7.51 5.83 -11.54
CA LYS A 35 8.06 4.58 -11.01
C LYS A 35 9.21 4.85 -10.04
N SER A 36 9.44 3.90 -9.13
CA SER A 36 10.61 3.84 -8.26
C SER A 36 11.42 2.59 -8.55
N CYS A 37 12.75 2.70 -8.56
CA CYS A 37 13.68 1.59 -8.78
C CYS A 37 14.12 0.99 -7.45
N LEU A 38 14.00 -0.33 -7.30
CA LEU A 38 14.28 -1.03 -6.05
C LEU A 38 15.78 -1.16 -5.77
N GLU A 39 16.60 -1.06 -6.81
CA GLU A 39 18.06 -1.15 -6.72
C GLU A 39 18.72 0.22 -6.60
N CYS A 40 18.24 1.23 -7.33
CA CYS A 40 18.77 2.60 -7.24
C CYS A 40 18.25 3.35 -6.02
N LEU A 41 17.09 2.94 -5.49
CA LEU A 41 16.38 3.64 -4.42
C LEU A 41 16.00 5.08 -4.79
N LEU A 42 15.63 5.26 -6.06
CA LEU A 42 15.24 6.55 -6.64
C LEU A 42 13.91 6.40 -7.39
N SER A 43 13.19 7.51 -7.46
CA SER A 43 11.93 7.71 -8.15
C SER A 43 12.14 8.56 -9.40
N TYR A 44 11.52 8.13 -10.50
CA TYR A 44 11.74 8.68 -11.83
C TYR A 44 10.43 9.17 -12.43
N CYS A 45 10.44 10.38 -12.99
CA CYS A 45 9.42 10.80 -13.95
C CYS A 45 9.59 10.03 -15.26
N ASP A 46 8.59 10.10 -16.14
CA ASP A 46 8.54 9.36 -17.40
C ASP A 46 9.84 9.48 -18.24
N THR A 47 10.35 10.70 -18.38
CA THR A 47 11.57 10.98 -19.15
C THR A 47 12.80 10.31 -18.54
N HIS A 48 13.02 10.47 -17.23
CA HIS A 48 14.20 9.89 -16.59
C HIS A 48 14.10 8.37 -16.44
N LEU A 49 12.88 7.84 -16.31
CA LEU A 49 12.63 6.40 -16.27
C LEU A 49 13.02 5.75 -17.61
N LYS A 50 12.67 6.39 -18.73
CA LYS A 50 13.02 5.87 -20.06
C LYS A 50 14.54 5.71 -20.21
N THR A 51 15.30 6.76 -19.91
CA THR A 51 16.77 6.71 -19.95
C THR A 51 17.33 5.66 -19.00
N HIS A 52 16.78 5.55 -17.78
CA HIS A 52 17.19 4.52 -16.82
C HIS A 52 17.02 3.11 -17.39
N ASN A 53 15.87 2.80 -18.01
CA ASN A 53 15.58 1.46 -18.54
C ASN A 53 16.39 1.10 -19.79
N GLU A 54 16.83 2.10 -20.56
CA GLU A 54 17.74 1.89 -21.69
C GLU A 54 19.15 1.50 -21.21
N GLN A 55 19.58 1.99 -20.05
CA GLN A 55 20.92 1.77 -19.50
C GLN A 55 20.99 0.61 -18.51
N ARG A 56 19.88 0.29 -17.85
CA ARG A 56 19.82 -0.69 -16.75
C ARG A 56 18.60 -1.58 -16.85
N LYS A 57 18.77 -2.85 -16.50
CA LYS A 57 17.68 -3.84 -16.37
C LYS A 57 17.32 -4.05 -14.90
N HIS A 58 17.01 -2.96 -14.20
CA HIS A 58 16.60 -2.99 -12.80
C HIS A 58 15.08 -3.15 -12.68
N THR A 59 14.63 -3.67 -11.53
CA THR A 59 13.21 -3.81 -11.23
C THR A 59 12.62 -2.48 -10.78
N VAL A 60 11.52 -2.07 -11.42
CA VAL A 60 10.80 -0.84 -11.06
C VAL A 60 9.37 -1.14 -10.61
N ILE A 61 8.91 -0.42 -9.61
CA ILE A 61 7.54 -0.47 -9.07
C ILE A 61 6.87 0.89 -9.23
N ASP A 62 5.56 0.98 -8.98
CA ASP A 62 4.86 2.27 -8.93
C ASP A 62 5.55 3.23 -7.95
N ALA A 63 5.61 4.50 -8.32
CA ALA A 63 6.27 5.51 -7.52
C ALA A 63 5.68 5.54 -6.10
N THR A 64 6.55 5.51 -5.09
CA THR A 64 6.15 5.50 -3.69
C THR A 64 7.05 6.39 -2.86
N GLY A 65 6.45 7.18 -1.97
CA GLY A 65 7.19 7.98 -0.99
C GLY A 65 7.85 7.15 0.12
N GLN A 66 7.48 5.87 0.22
CA GLN A 66 7.94 4.94 1.27
C GLN A 66 8.91 3.89 0.71
N LEU A 67 9.69 4.25 -0.32
CA LEU A 67 10.61 3.32 -0.98
C LEU A 67 11.63 2.74 0.01
N GLN A 68 12.18 3.59 0.89
CA GLN A 68 13.17 3.18 1.89
C GLN A 68 12.63 2.20 2.93
N GLU A 69 11.34 2.31 3.28
CA GLU A 69 10.69 1.39 4.25
C GLU A 69 10.59 -0.03 3.71
N ARG A 70 10.75 -0.23 2.40
CA ARG A 70 10.70 -1.54 1.74
C ARG A 70 12.07 -2.21 1.59
N ILE A 71 13.11 -1.58 2.12
CA ILE A 71 14.51 -1.96 1.88
C ILE A 71 15.20 -2.25 3.20
N CYS A 72 15.90 -3.38 3.25
CA CYS A 72 16.79 -3.71 4.35
C CYS A 72 17.89 -2.66 4.48
N SER A 73 17.92 -1.97 5.62
CA SER A 73 18.91 -0.93 5.91
C SER A 73 20.35 -1.47 5.92
N ARG A 74 20.56 -2.73 6.35
CA ARG A 74 21.87 -3.41 6.39
C ARG A 74 22.35 -3.83 5.01
N HIS A 75 21.48 -4.48 4.23
CA HIS A 75 21.89 -5.16 3.00
C HIS A 75 21.54 -4.41 1.71
N LYS A 76 20.73 -3.35 1.80
CA LYS A 76 20.20 -2.61 0.65
C LYS A 76 19.48 -3.52 -0.35
N LYS A 77 18.74 -4.51 0.18
CA LYS A 77 17.91 -5.46 -0.57
C LYS A 77 16.47 -5.33 -0.15
N VAL A 78 15.55 -5.61 -1.06
CA VAL A 78 14.11 -5.55 -0.83
C VAL A 78 13.69 -6.58 0.21
N PHE A 79 12.70 -6.21 1.03
CA PHE A 79 12.03 -7.15 1.93
C PHE A 79 11.05 -8.05 1.16
N GLU A 80 11.53 -9.21 0.74
CA GLU A 80 10.74 -10.18 -0.05
C GLU A 80 10.32 -11.43 0.76
N ILE A 81 10.85 -11.56 1.97
CA ILE A 81 10.65 -12.72 2.85
C ILE A 81 9.98 -12.23 4.14
N PHE A 82 9.08 -13.04 4.70
CA PHE A 82 8.52 -12.83 6.01
C PHE A 82 9.01 -13.93 6.95
N CYS A 83 9.63 -13.53 8.06
CA CYS A 83 9.96 -14.43 9.15
C CYS A 83 8.78 -14.53 10.11
N ARG A 84 8.19 -15.72 10.22
CA ARG A 84 7.06 -15.99 11.11
C ARG A 84 7.49 -16.06 12.57
N THR A 85 8.67 -16.59 12.84
CA THR A 85 9.27 -16.64 14.18
C THR A 85 9.37 -15.24 14.79
N ASP A 86 9.91 -14.28 14.04
CA ASP A 86 10.13 -12.91 14.53
C ASP A 86 9.03 -11.92 14.10
N GLN A 87 8.04 -12.39 13.34
CA GLN A 87 6.94 -11.61 12.78
C GLN A 87 7.40 -10.34 12.01
N SER A 88 8.45 -10.45 11.21
CA SER A 88 9.07 -9.32 10.52
C SER A 88 9.33 -9.60 9.04
N CYS A 89 9.31 -8.53 8.23
CA CYS A 89 9.71 -8.60 6.83
C CYS A 89 11.25 -8.45 6.73
N ILE A 90 11.90 -9.37 6.06
CA ILE A 90 13.36 -9.48 5.95
C ILE A 90 13.80 -9.66 4.49
N CYS A 91 15.07 -9.37 4.20
CA CYS A 91 15.64 -9.64 2.88
C CYS A 91 16.33 -11.02 2.85
N TYR A 92 16.66 -11.50 1.66
CA TYR A 92 17.26 -12.84 1.50
C TYR A 92 18.59 -13.01 2.25
N LEU A 93 19.37 -11.93 2.41
CA LEU A 93 20.63 -11.98 3.15
C LEU A 93 20.39 -12.12 4.66
N CYS A 94 19.36 -11.46 5.21
CA CYS A 94 18.95 -11.67 6.60
C CYS A 94 18.47 -13.11 6.85
N MET A 95 17.76 -13.72 5.88
CA MET A 95 17.26 -15.09 5.99
C MET A 95 18.39 -16.12 6.16
N VAL A 96 19.49 -15.95 5.44
CA VAL A 96 20.62 -16.90 5.48
C VAL A 96 21.63 -16.61 6.60
N ASP A 97 21.49 -15.47 7.26
CA ASP A 97 22.37 -14.98 8.33
C ASP A 97 21.62 -15.03 9.68
N ASP A 98 21.16 -13.88 10.21
CA ASP A 98 20.55 -13.80 11.53
C ASP A 98 19.28 -14.65 11.70
N HIS A 99 18.50 -14.85 10.64
CA HIS A 99 17.24 -15.61 10.69
C HIS A 99 17.42 -17.05 10.20
N LYS A 100 18.65 -17.58 10.20
CA LYS A 100 18.93 -18.94 9.76
C LYS A 100 18.22 -19.95 10.65
N GLY A 101 17.39 -20.79 10.03
CA GLY A 101 16.61 -21.82 10.71
C GLY A 101 15.28 -21.34 11.29
N HIS A 102 14.92 -20.06 11.13
CA HIS A 102 13.59 -19.57 11.47
C HIS A 102 12.54 -20.05 10.45
N ASP A 103 11.28 -20.09 10.86
CA ASP A 103 10.17 -20.30 9.93
C ASP A 103 10.03 -19.07 9.04
N THR A 104 10.27 -19.25 7.75
CA THR A 104 10.26 -18.17 6.76
C THR A 104 9.43 -18.57 5.54
N VAL A 105 8.71 -17.60 5.01
CA VAL A 105 7.89 -17.72 3.80
C VAL A 105 8.09 -16.49 2.92
N THR A 106 7.62 -16.52 1.67
CA THR A 106 7.63 -15.30 0.86
C THR A 106 6.66 -14.27 1.46
N ALA A 107 7.02 -12.99 1.42
CA ALA A 107 6.18 -11.91 1.93
C ALA A 107 4.83 -11.84 1.19
N ALA A 108 4.78 -12.24 -0.08
CA ALA A 108 3.56 -12.31 -0.87
C ALA A 108 2.60 -13.42 -0.38
N ALA A 109 3.13 -14.61 -0.07
CA ALA A 109 2.34 -15.70 0.47
C ALA A 109 1.77 -15.34 1.84
N GLU A 110 2.61 -14.81 2.74
CA GLU A 110 2.15 -14.39 4.07
C GLU A 110 1.09 -13.29 4.00
N ARG A 111 1.29 -12.30 3.13
CA ARG A 111 0.29 -11.24 2.91
C ARG A 111 -1.06 -11.81 2.51
N THR A 112 -1.06 -12.80 1.61
CA THR A 112 -2.29 -13.44 1.14
C THR A 112 -3.02 -14.15 2.28
N ASP A 113 -2.29 -14.89 3.12
CA ASP A 113 -2.88 -15.58 4.27
C ASP A 113 -3.41 -14.59 5.31
N LYS A 114 -2.61 -13.59 5.71
CA LYS A 114 -3.05 -12.54 6.64
C LYS A 114 -4.26 -11.77 6.12
N GLN A 115 -4.30 -11.45 4.83
CA GLN A 115 -5.45 -10.76 4.23
C GLN A 115 -6.73 -11.61 4.29
N LYS A 116 -6.62 -12.94 4.11
CA LYS A 116 -7.74 -13.88 4.24
C LYS A 116 -8.21 -13.96 5.69
N GLN A 117 -7.30 -14.05 6.65
CA GLN A 117 -7.62 -14.05 8.08
C GLN A 117 -8.35 -12.77 8.49
N LEU A 118 -7.82 -11.60 8.09
CA LEU A 118 -8.46 -10.31 8.33
C LEU A 118 -9.86 -10.23 7.71
N GLY A 119 -10.05 -10.77 6.50
CA GLY A 119 -11.36 -10.85 5.86
C GLY A 119 -12.37 -11.63 6.70
N LYS A 120 -11.98 -12.79 7.22
CA LYS A 120 -12.84 -13.59 8.12
C LYS A 120 -13.16 -12.84 9.42
N SER A 121 -12.15 -12.25 10.07
CA SER A 121 -12.35 -11.47 11.30
C SER A 121 -13.29 -10.29 11.08
N LYS A 122 -13.18 -9.61 9.93
CA LYS A 122 -14.09 -8.53 9.56
C LYS A 122 -15.53 -9.02 9.42
N MET A 123 -15.75 -10.14 8.73
CA MET A 123 -17.10 -10.72 8.59
C MET A 123 -17.68 -11.10 9.95
N THR A 124 -16.90 -11.75 10.82
CA THR A 124 -17.35 -12.10 12.17
C THR A 124 -17.70 -10.86 12.98
N LEU A 125 -16.90 -9.79 12.89
CA LEU A 125 -17.19 -8.55 13.60
C LEU A 125 -18.47 -7.88 13.08
N GLN A 126 -18.67 -7.87 11.76
CA GLN A 126 -19.90 -7.32 11.15
C GLN A 126 -21.14 -8.09 11.59
N GLN A 127 -21.07 -9.43 11.62
CA GLN A 127 -22.17 -10.28 12.09
C GLN A 127 -22.53 -9.94 13.56
N ARG A 128 -21.51 -9.82 14.42
CA ARG A 128 -21.71 -9.45 15.82
C ARG A 128 -22.32 -8.06 15.96
N ILE A 129 -21.90 -7.09 15.14
CA ILE A 129 -22.50 -5.74 15.17
C ILE A 129 -23.98 -5.82 14.82
N GLN A 130 -24.34 -6.55 13.77
CA GLN A 130 -25.73 -6.73 13.33
C GLN A 130 -26.59 -7.35 14.44
N GLU A 131 -26.11 -8.43 15.07
CA GLU A 131 -26.80 -9.08 16.19
C GLU A 131 -27.05 -8.11 17.35
N ARG A 132 -26.05 -7.29 17.69
CA ARG A 132 -26.18 -6.29 18.76
C ARG A 132 -27.13 -5.16 18.39
N GLU A 133 -27.20 -4.77 17.12
CA GLU A 133 -28.15 -3.76 16.64
C GLU A 133 -29.60 -4.27 16.74
N GLU A 134 -29.83 -5.54 16.41
CA GLU A 134 -31.12 -6.22 16.55
C GLU A 134 -31.53 -6.34 18.02
N GLU A 135 -30.64 -6.82 18.89
CA GLU A 135 -30.88 -6.88 20.34
C GLU A 135 -31.24 -5.51 20.93
N LEU A 136 -30.54 -4.46 20.50
CA LEU A 136 -30.83 -3.09 20.93
C LEU A 136 -32.19 -2.60 20.42
N GLN A 137 -32.62 -3.01 19.22
CA GLN A 137 -33.94 -2.66 18.70
C GLN A 137 -35.05 -3.33 19.51
N GLU A 138 -34.91 -4.62 19.85
CA GLU A 138 -35.88 -5.34 20.67
C GLU A 138 -35.94 -4.78 22.10
N LEU A 139 -34.80 -4.46 22.69
CA LEU A 139 -34.76 -3.82 24.01
C LEU A 139 -35.47 -2.46 24.00
N ARG A 140 -35.28 -1.65 22.95
CA ARG A 140 -35.99 -0.37 22.79
C ARG A 140 -37.51 -0.57 22.74
N LYS A 141 -38.01 -1.54 21.97
CA LYS A 141 -39.45 -1.85 21.90
C LYS A 141 -40.01 -2.30 23.25
N ALA A 142 -39.27 -3.13 23.99
CA ALA A 142 -39.67 -3.61 25.31
C ALA A 142 -39.80 -2.46 26.32
N VAL A 143 -38.81 -1.55 26.34
CA VAL A 143 -38.83 -0.36 27.20
C VAL A 143 -40.02 0.55 26.88
N GLU A 144 -40.31 0.82 25.60
CA GLU A 144 -41.46 1.64 25.22
C GLU A 144 -42.79 0.98 25.60
N THR A 145 -42.90 -0.34 25.42
CA THR A 145 -44.10 -1.09 25.84
C THR A 145 -44.35 -0.94 27.33
N LEU A 146 -43.31 -1.11 28.17
CA LEU A 146 -43.40 -0.97 29.63
C LEU A 146 -43.80 0.45 30.07
N LYS A 147 -43.28 1.49 29.40
CA LYS A 147 -43.70 2.88 29.66
C LYS A 147 -45.19 3.06 29.37
N THR A 148 -45.65 2.62 28.19
CA THR A 148 -47.07 2.79 27.81
C THR A 148 -48.05 1.97 28.64
N SER A 149 -47.62 0.88 29.29
CA SER A 149 -48.46 0.16 30.26
C SER A 149 -48.51 0.89 31.60
N ALA A 150 -47.38 1.43 32.08
CA ALA A 150 -47.33 2.17 33.34
C ALA A 150 -48.18 3.46 33.29
N ASP A 151 -48.25 4.13 32.13
CA ASP A 151 -49.08 5.33 31.92
C ASP A 151 -50.59 5.03 31.83
N ARG A 152 -51.01 3.77 31.62
CA ARG A 152 -52.43 3.39 31.53
C ARG A 152 -53.01 2.88 32.85
N ASP A 153 -52.15 2.41 33.75
CA ASP A 153 -52.53 1.85 35.05
C ASP A 153 -52.39 2.87 36.20
N GLY A 154 -52.05 4.13 35.89
CA GLY A 154 -51.83 5.24 36.84
C GLY A 154 -52.91 6.31 36.84
#